data_AF-A0A9J6N0D6-F1
#
_entry.id   AF-A0A9J6N0D6-F1
#
_cell.length_a   1.000
_cell.length_b   1.000
_cell.length_c   1.000
_cell.angle_alpha   90.00
_cell.angle_beta   90.00
_cell.angle_gamma   90.00
#
_symmetry.space_group_name_H-M   'P 1'
#
loop_
_entity.id
_entity.type
_entity.pdbx_description
1 polymer ?
#
loop_
_entity_poly.entity_id
_entity_poly.type
_entity_poly.pdbx_seq_one_letter_code
_entity_poly.pdbx_strand_id
1 'polypeptide(L)'
;NHMLVKEAYEDSFRFEESTLAHYIYHLLTDQKISLEDDASILNSVQADNQKVAELIRKNVLGIKKVRVYSLKMNKKDFFFIYASSPQEAIQFFVETFQQSPLNCHEYPLEFEFVRGKELVSFRDMRKEFMSFPAIAGWFERVG
;
A
#
# COMPACT_ATOMS: atom_id res chain seq x y z
N ASN A 1 13.40 23.93 -3.58
CA ASN A 1 13.59 22.48 -3.58
C ASN A 1 13.31 21.99 -4.97
N HIS A 2 14.32 21.54 -5.70
CA HIS A 2 14.15 20.82 -6.96
C HIS A 2 14.14 19.33 -6.61
N MET A 3 13.01 18.67 -6.83
CA MET A 3 12.82 17.22 -6.63
C MET A 3 13.07 16.56 -7.98
N LEU A 4 13.82 15.46 -8.01
CA LEU A 4 14.07 14.74 -9.27
C LEU A 4 12.91 13.81 -9.64
N VAL A 5 12.76 13.52 -10.93
CA VAL A 5 11.81 12.50 -11.43
C VAL A 5 12.05 11.15 -10.75
N LYS A 6 13.31 10.79 -10.49
CA LYS A 6 13.66 9.58 -9.72
C LYS A 6 13.00 9.55 -8.34
N GLU A 7 13.11 10.64 -7.58
CA GLU A 7 12.56 10.74 -6.23
C GLU A 7 11.03 10.67 -6.26
N ALA A 8 10.40 11.40 -7.20
CA ALA A 8 8.95 11.33 -7.42
C ALA A 8 8.49 9.91 -7.80
N TYR A 9 9.28 9.20 -8.60
CA TYR A 9 8.97 7.82 -8.99
C TYR A 9 9.06 6.87 -7.80
N GLU A 10 10.13 6.94 -7.01
CA GLU A 10 10.30 6.14 -5.78
C GLU A 10 9.18 6.42 -4.78
N ASP A 11 8.81 7.69 -4.59
CA ASP A 11 7.70 8.09 -3.72
C ASP A 11 6.35 7.53 -4.22
N SER A 12 6.13 7.45 -5.53
CA SER A 12 4.90 6.87 -6.07
C SER A 12 4.71 5.40 -5.67
N PHE A 13 5.78 4.62 -5.58
CA PHE A 13 5.73 3.26 -5.04
C PHE A 13 5.53 3.27 -3.53
N ARG A 14 6.27 4.14 -2.83
CA ARG A 14 6.19 4.26 -1.38
C ARG A 14 4.77 4.60 -0.94
N PHE A 15 4.07 5.49 -1.62
CA PHE A 15 2.71 5.92 -1.29
C PHE A 15 1.62 5.18 -2.06
N GLU A 16 1.99 4.17 -2.86
CA GLU A 16 1.07 3.35 -3.66
C GLU A 16 0.22 4.17 -4.66
N GLU A 17 0.78 5.27 -5.14
CA GLU A 17 0.21 6.13 -6.18
C GLU A 17 0.38 5.46 -7.55
N SER A 18 -0.36 4.36 -7.75
CA SER A 18 -0.24 3.51 -8.94
C SER A 18 -0.39 4.29 -10.24
N THR A 19 -1.31 5.25 -10.29
CA THR A 19 -1.50 6.10 -11.48
C THR A 19 -0.24 6.91 -11.80
N LEU A 20 0.35 7.56 -10.79
CA LEU A 20 1.57 8.36 -10.98
C LEU A 20 2.75 7.48 -11.37
N ALA A 21 2.91 6.32 -10.73
CA ALA A 21 3.98 5.39 -11.05
C ALA A 21 3.91 4.91 -12.51
N HIS A 22 2.74 4.45 -12.96
CA HIS A 22 2.55 4.00 -14.33
C HIS A 22 2.66 5.13 -15.36
N TYR A 23 2.30 6.36 -14.97
CA TYR A 23 2.47 7.55 -15.79
C TYR A 23 3.95 7.89 -16.00
N ILE A 24 4.74 7.96 -14.93
CA ILE A 24 6.19 8.22 -14.98
C ILE A 24 6.88 7.10 -15.77
N TYR A 25 6.53 5.83 -15.51
CA TYR A 25 7.05 4.70 -16.27
C TYR A 25 6.81 4.85 -17.77
N HIS A 26 5.59 5.20 -18.18
CA HIS A 26 5.27 5.39 -19.59
C HIS A 26 6.10 6.50 -20.23
N LEU A 27 6.25 7.65 -19.55
CA LEU A 27 7.05 8.77 -20.06
C LEU A 27 8.54 8.41 -20.17
N LEU A 28 9.08 7.65 -19.22
CA LEU A 28 10.46 7.14 -19.28
C LEU A 28 10.63 6.14 -20.45
N THR A 29 9.68 5.22 -20.65
CA THR A 29 9.75 4.25 -21.76
C THR A 29 9.64 4.90 -23.13
N ASP A 30 8.86 5.98 -23.26
CA ASP A 30 8.74 6.78 -24.48
C ASP A 30 9.89 7.80 -24.62
N GLN A 31 10.87 7.80 -23.71
CA GLN A 31 12.02 8.72 -23.67
C GLN A 31 11.64 10.21 -23.67
N LYS A 32 10.45 10.54 -23.14
CA LYS A 32 9.95 11.92 -23.04
C LYS A 32 10.54 12.67 -21.85
N ILE A 33 11.03 11.94 -20.85
CA ILE A 33 11.69 12.45 -19.65
C ILE A 33 12.87 11.54 -19.28
N SER A 34 13.75 12.05 -18.43
CA SER A 34 14.83 11.33 -17.76
C SER A 34 14.57 11.27 -16.24
N LEU A 35 15.18 10.30 -15.56
CA LEU A 35 15.15 10.21 -14.10
C LEU A 35 15.82 11.42 -13.42
N GLU A 36 16.73 12.06 -14.14
CA GLU A 36 17.59 13.16 -13.66
C GLU A 36 16.95 14.53 -13.95
N ASP A 37 15.81 14.54 -14.64
CA ASP A 37 15.04 15.75 -14.85
C ASP A 37 14.41 16.22 -13.54
N ASP A 38 14.13 17.52 -13.46
CA ASP A 38 13.31 18.05 -12.39
C ASP A 38 11.85 17.58 -12.52
N ALA A 39 11.26 17.14 -11.41
CA ALA A 39 9.90 16.59 -11.37
C ALA A 39 8.82 17.58 -11.82
N SER A 40 9.09 18.89 -11.87
CA SER A 40 8.15 19.86 -12.44
C SER A 40 7.82 19.60 -13.91
N ILE A 41 8.69 18.88 -14.64
CA ILE A 41 8.45 18.48 -16.03
C ILE A 41 7.21 17.60 -16.20
N LEU A 42 6.83 16.84 -15.16
CA LEU A 42 5.66 15.97 -15.15
C LEU A 42 4.35 16.74 -15.31
N ASN A 43 4.32 18.04 -14.99
CA ASN A 43 3.16 18.90 -15.19
C ASN A 43 3.03 19.42 -16.62
N SER A 44 4.11 19.35 -17.40
CA SER A 44 4.21 19.96 -18.73
C SER A 44 4.14 18.93 -19.85
N VAL A 45 4.61 17.71 -19.60
CA VAL A 45 4.64 16.62 -20.57
C VAL A 45 3.33 15.85 -20.53
N GLN A 46 2.81 15.46 -21.70
CA GLN A 46 1.62 14.62 -21.81
C GLN A 46 1.98 13.17 -22.17
N ALA A 47 1.47 12.27 -21.33
CA ALA A 47 1.40 10.84 -21.61
C ALA A 47 0.25 10.51 -22.59
N ASP A 48 0.38 9.37 -23.27
CA ASP A 48 -0.77 8.74 -23.91
C ASP A 48 -1.64 8.08 -22.83
N ASN A 49 -2.78 8.73 -22.53
CA ASN A 49 -3.69 8.27 -21.48
C ASN A 49 -4.24 6.85 -21.74
N GLN A 50 -4.40 6.44 -23.00
CA GLN A 50 -4.88 5.09 -23.32
C GLN A 50 -3.82 4.05 -22.96
N LYS A 51 -2.56 4.31 -23.33
CA LYS A 51 -1.44 3.43 -22.95
C LYS A 51 -1.26 3.36 -21.45
N VAL A 52 -1.30 4.49 -20.74
CA VAL A 52 -1.20 4.52 -19.27
C VAL A 52 -2.31 3.69 -18.62
N ALA A 53 -3.55 3.83 -19.08
CA ALA A 53 -4.67 3.04 -18.57
C ALA A 53 -4.47 1.53 -18.80
N GLU A 54 -3.92 1.12 -19.93
CA GLU A 54 -3.58 -0.28 -20.18
C GLU A 54 -2.47 -0.80 -19.26
N LEU A 55 -1.43 0.00 -19.02
CA LEU A 55 -0.32 -0.34 -18.14
C LEU A 55 -0.81 -0.55 -16.70
N ILE A 56 -1.67 0.35 -16.21
CA ILE A 56 -2.32 0.24 -14.90
C ILE A 56 -3.18 -1.04 -14.84
N ARG A 57 -4.00 -1.29 -15.88
CA ARG A 57 -4.87 -2.47 -15.92
C ARG A 57 -4.06 -3.78 -15.89
N LYS A 58 -2.93 -3.82 -16.60
CA LYS A 58 -2.01 -4.96 -16.60
C LYS A 58 -1.13 -5.03 -15.35
N ASN A 59 -1.15 -3.98 -14.51
CA ASN A 59 -0.29 -3.77 -13.36
C ASN A 59 1.17 -4.12 -13.66
N VAL A 60 1.71 -3.56 -14.75
CA VAL A 60 3.06 -3.91 -15.24
C VAL A 60 4.15 -3.61 -14.22
N LEU A 61 3.90 -2.68 -13.30
CA LEU A 61 4.80 -2.33 -12.20
C LEU A 61 4.60 -3.19 -10.95
N GLY A 62 3.61 -4.10 -10.94
CA GLY A 62 3.33 -4.99 -9.83
C GLY A 62 2.91 -4.27 -8.54
N ILE A 63 2.41 -3.03 -8.64
CA ILE A 63 2.01 -2.22 -7.48
C ILE A 63 0.77 -2.87 -6.88
N LYS A 64 0.93 -3.47 -5.71
CA LYS A 64 -0.16 -4.04 -4.93
C LYS A 64 -0.53 -3.05 -3.85
N LYS A 65 -1.78 -2.60 -3.87
CA LYS A 65 -2.32 -1.73 -2.82
C LYS A 65 -2.35 -2.51 -1.51
N VAL A 66 -1.63 -2.04 -0.49
CA VAL A 66 -1.67 -2.62 0.84
C VAL A 66 -2.94 -2.17 1.53
N ARG A 67 -3.68 -3.14 2.06
CA ARG A 67 -4.90 -2.96 2.84
C ARG A 67 -4.66 -3.55 4.23
N VAL A 68 -5.52 -3.21 5.18
CA VAL A 68 -5.48 -3.80 6.52
C VAL A 68 -6.69 -4.71 6.72
N TYR A 69 -6.42 -5.90 7.24
CA TYR A 69 -7.43 -6.93 7.50
C TYR A 69 -7.44 -7.26 8.98
N SER A 70 -8.63 -7.23 9.59
CA SER A 70 -8.89 -7.76 10.92
C SER A 70 -9.22 -9.25 10.82
N LEU A 71 -8.39 -10.09 11.43
CA LEU A 71 -8.55 -11.53 11.51
C LEU A 71 -8.84 -11.94 12.94
N LYS A 72 -9.97 -12.60 13.15
CA LYS A 72 -10.41 -13.02 14.47
C LYS A 72 -9.80 -14.37 14.83
N MET A 73 -8.95 -14.39 15.86
CA MET A 73 -8.31 -15.59 16.39
C MET A 73 -9.30 -16.41 17.23
N ASN A 74 -10.06 -15.74 18.10
CA ASN A 74 -11.09 -16.36 18.94
C ASN A 74 -12.18 -15.33 19.29
N LYS A 75 -13.03 -15.59 20.29
CA LYS A 75 -14.13 -14.66 20.65
C LYS A 75 -13.65 -13.26 21.05
N LYS A 76 -12.43 -13.12 21.58
CA LYS A 76 -11.88 -11.88 22.14
C LYS A 76 -10.71 -11.30 21.34
N ASP A 77 -9.92 -12.16 20.70
CA ASP A 77 -8.67 -11.76 20.07
C ASP A 77 -8.80 -11.48 18.58
N PHE A 78 -8.31 -10.32 18.17
CA PHE A 78 -8.27 -9.85 16.79
C PHE A 78 -6.86 -9.42 16.42
N PHE A 79 -6.38 -9.84 15.25
CA PHE A 79 -5.11 -9.43 14.68
C PHE A 79 -5.36 -8.56 13.45
N PHE A 80 -4.66 -7.44 13.37
CA PHE A 80 -4.67 -6.59 12.20
C PHE A 80 -3.45 -6.91 11.35
N ILE A 81 -3.66 -7.25 10.08
CA ILE A 81 -2.60 -7.65 9.15
C ILE A 81 -2.67 -6.76 7.91
N TYR A 82 -1.54 -6.15 7.57
CA TYR A 82 -1.35 -5.52 6.27
C TYR A 82 -1.10 -6.58 5.21
N ALA A 83 -1.87 -6.56 4.13
CA ALA A 83 -1.72 -7.46 3.00
C ALA A 83 -2.33 -6.86 1.73
N SER A 84 -2.02 -7.42 0.57
CA SER A 84 -2.57 -7.05 -0.73
C SER A 84 -3.97 -7.61 -0.99
N SER A 85 -4.37 -8.66 -0.26
CA SER A 85 -5.67 -9.31 -0.40
C SER A 85 -6.09 -10.04 0.89
N PRO A 86 -7.40 -10.35 1.06
CA PRO A 86 -7.87 -11.16 2.18
C PRO A 86 -7.22 -12.54 2.22
N GLN A 87 -6.98 -13.16 1.06
CA GLN A 87 -6.37 -14.49 0.95
C GLN A 87 -4.92 -14.49 1.42
N GLU A 88 -4.15 -13.46 1.06
CA GLU A 88 -2.78 -13.30 1.53
C GLU A 88 -2.74 -13.06 3.05
N ALA A 89 -3.67 -12.27 3.60
CA ALA A 89 -3.76 -12.07 5.04
C ALA A 89 -4.11 -13.36 5.79
N ILE A 90 -5.07 -14.15 5.27
CA ILE A 90 -5.45 -15.45 5.85
C ILE A 90 -4.28 -16.44 5.78
N GLN A 91 -3.61 -16.54 4.64
CA GLN A 91 -2.46 -17.45 4.47
C GLN A 91 -1.35 -17.09 5.47
N PHE A 92 -0.98 -15.82 5.55
CA PHE A 92 0.04 -15.33 6.48
C PHE A 92 -0.34 -15.58 7.95
N PHE A 93 -1.62 -15.40 8.31
CA PHE A 93 -2.13 -15.70 9.64
C PHE A 93 -2.02 -17.20 9.97
N VAL A 94 -2.42 -18.07 9.04
CA VAL A 94 -2.33 -19.53 9.23
C VAL A 94 -0.89 -19.96 9.40
N GLU A 95 0.03 -19.44 8.59
CA GLU A 95 1.46 -19.72 8.71
C GLU A 95 2.04 -19.23 10.05
N THR A 96 1.59 -18.06 10.52
CA THR A 96 2.12 -17.46 11.76
C THR A 96 1.57 -18.13 13.03
N PHE A 97 0.27 -18.39 13.08
CA PHE A 97 -0.42 -18.86 14.29
C PHE A 97 -0.78 -20.35 14.25
N GLN A 98 -0.53 -21.03 13.12
CA GLN A 98 -0.84 -22.45 12.91
C GLN A 98 -2.34 -22.78 13.10
N GLN A 99 -3.21 -21.81 12.81
CA GLN A 99 -4.66 -21.97 12.89
C GLN A 99 -5.40 -21.05 11.92
N SER A 100 -6.60 -21.45 11.51
CA SER A 100 -7.47 -20.63 10.66
C SER A 100 -8.19 -19.54 11.47
N PRO A 101 -8.30 -18.31 10.93
CA PRO A 101 -9.09 -17.27 11.57
C PRO A 101 -10.59 -17.58 11.47
N LEU A 102 -11.37 -17.12 12.45
CA LEU A 102 -12.83 -17.26 12.46
C LEU A 102 -13.51 -16.36 11.41
N ASN A 103 -12.88 -15.23 11.08
CA ASN A 103 -13.30 -14.33 10.01
C ASN A 103 -12.10 -13.50 9.50
N CYS A 104 -12.30 -12.81 8.39
CA CYS A 104 -11.38 -11.84 7.83
C CYS A 104 -12.19 -10.66 7.28
N HIS A 105 -11.95 -9.45 7.81
CA HIS A 105 -12.64 -8.24 7.39
C HIS A 105 -11.65 -7.14 7.07
N GLU A 106 -11.81 -6.50 5.92
CA GLU A 106 -11.04 -5.32 5.56
C GLU A 106 -11.45 -4.12 6.43
N TYR A 107 -10.47 -3.35 6.90
CA TYR A 107 -10.67 -2.09 7.62
C TYR A 107 -10.18 -0.91 6.77
N PRO A 108 -10.83 0.27 6.87
CA PRO A 108 -10.31 1.49 6.27
C PRO A 108 -8.93 1.84 6.84
N LEU A 109 -8.00 2.28 6.00
CA LEU A 109 -6.67 2.72 6.46
C LEU A 109 -6.77 4.01 7.28
N GLU A 110 -7.81 4.80 7.03
CA GLU A 110 -8.15 6.05 7.70
C GLU A 110 -8.82 5.84 9.06
N PHE A 111 -9.07 4.59 9.46
CA PHE A 111 -9.64 4.30 10.77
C PHE A 111 -8.64 4.69 11.86
N GLU A 112 -9.04 5.66 12.69
CA GLU A 112 -8.25 6.20 13.80
C GLU A 112 -8.56 5.47 15.11
N PHE A 113 -7.52 5.21 15.90
CA PHE A 113 -7.64 4.62 17.22
C PHE A 113 -6.52 5.11 18.15
N VAL A 114 -6.74 4.95 19.45
CA VAL A 114 -5.75 5.35 20.44
C VAL A 114 -4.74 4.22 20.63
N ARG A 115 -3.47 4.49 20.32
CA ARG A 115 -2.32 3.63 20.63
C ARG A 115 -1.53 4.27 21.77
N GLY A 116 -1.69 3.74 22.98
CA GLY A 116 -1.11 4.34 24.18
C GLY A 116 -1.76 5.68 24.53
N LYS A 117 -1.11 6.80 24.17
CA LYS A 117 -1.62 8.17 24.37
C LYS A 117 -1.86 8.94 23.07
N GLU A 118 -1.55 8.33 21.93
CA GLU A 118 -1.61 8.99 20.63
C GLU A 118 -2.81 8.48 19.84
N LEU A 119 -3.49 9.39 19.13
CA LEU A 119 -4.46 9.03 18.11
C LEU A 119 -3.69 8.75 16.82
N VAL A 120 -3.79 7.52 16.30
CA VAL A 120 -3.10 7.09 15.09
C VAL A 120 -4.08 6.39 14.15
N SER A 121 -3.83 6.49 12.85
CA SER A 121 -4.53 5.70 11.84
C SER A 121 -3.73 4.47 11.41
N PHE A 122 -4.37 3.47 10.81
CA PHE A 122 -3.65 2.38 10.14
C PHE A 122 -2.73 2.93 9.03
N ARG A 123 -3.14 3.98 8.31
CA ARG A 123 -2.29 4.64 7.31
C ARG A 123 -0.99 5.16 7.91
N ASP A 124 -1.02 5.72 9.10
CA ASP A 124 0.18 6.18 9.80
C ASP A 124 1.06 5.01 10.24
N MET A 125 0.44 3.99 10.84
CA MET A 125 1.17 2.79 11.25
C MET A 125 1.79 2.03 10.08
N ARG A 126 1.18 2.04 8.90
CA ARG A 126 1.73 1.36 7.71
C ARG A 126 3.14 1.83 7.37
N LYS A 127 3.48 3.09 7.65
CA LYS A 127 4.82 3.67 7.40
C LYS A 127 5.93 3.01 8.23
N GLU A 128 5.57 2.29 9.30
CA GLU A 128 6.48 1.55 10.18
C GLU A 128 6.95 0.22 9.55
N PHE A 129 6.33 -0.22 8.45
CA PHE A 129 6.58 -1.52 7.82
C PHE A 129 7.27 -1.37 6.46
N MET A 130 8.31 -2.17 6.24
CA MET A 130 9.09 -2.19 4.98
C MET A 130 8.74 -3.37 4.07
N SER A 131 8.00 -4.36 4.57
CA SER A 131 7.62 -5.56 3.83
C SER A 131 6.21 -6.00 4.20
N PHE A 132 5.51 -6.60 3.23
CA PHE A 132 4.15 -7.10 3.37
C PHE A 132 4.06 -8.56 2.86
N PRO A 133 3.19 -9.40 3.44
CA PRO A 133 2.25 -9.10 4.53
C PRO A 133 2.95 -8.89 5.89
N ALA A 134 2.29 -8.17 6.81
CA ALA A 134 2.84 -7.87 8.14
C ALA A 134 1.75 -7.71 9.20
N ILE A 135 2.04 -8.11 10.45
CA ILE A 135 1.15 -7.90 11.59
C ILE A 135 1.24 -6.44 12.03
N ALA A 136 0.16 -5.68 11.83
CA ALA A 136 0.03 -4.30 12.28
C ALA A 136 -0.17 -4.20 13.80
N GLY A 137 -0.87 -5.17 14.39
CA GLY A 137 -1.10 -5.22 15.83
C GLY A 137 -2.14 -6.25 16.25
N TRP A 138 -2.36 -6.34 17.56
CA TRP A 138 -3.35 -7.20 18.19
C TRP A 138 -4.27 -6.38 19.09
N PHE A 139 -5.55 -6.74 19.12
CA PHE A 139 -6.56 -6.14 19.97
C PHE A 139 -7.35 -7.23 20.68
N GLU A 140 -7.42 -7.13 22.00
CA GLU A 140 -8.31 -7.93 22.83
C GLU A 140 -9.58 -7.13 23.15
N ARG A 141 -10.74 -7.69 22.82
CA ARG A 141 -12.02 -7.14 23.25
C ARG A 141 -12.24 -7.44 24.73
N VAL A 142 -12.17 -6.41 25.57
CA VAL A 142 -12.61 -6.47 26.97
C VAL A 142 -14.14 -6.66 27.00
N GLY A 143 -14.58 -7.68 27.72
CA GLY A 143 -15.99 -8.05 27.88
C GLY A 143 -16.66 -7.34 29.03
#